data_AF-A0A936Y2N0-F1
#
_entry.id   AF-A0A936Y2N0-F1
#
_cell.length_a   1.000
_cell.length_b   1.000
_cell.length_c   1.000
_cell.angle_alpha   90.00
_cell.angle_beta   90.00
_cell.angle_gamma   90.00
#
_symmetry.space_group_name_H-M   'P 1'
#
loop_
_entity.id
_entity.type
_entity.pdbx_description
1 polymer ?
#
loop_
_entity_poly.entity_id
_entity_poly.type
_entity_poly.pdbx_seq_one_letter_code
_entity_poly.pdbx_strand_id
1 'polypeptide(L)'
;MGKVDREWRLNKFNVTTSEAKFSATGVWMGDANANTRLDFKLDISDAGKLLDLFGIKETVLGGAGRMEGQIAWRGSPLSMNYPSMTGQFNINIEKGQFLKSDPGVGKLLSVLSMQTIMKRLTFDFRDVFSSGFAFDFIRGDVAIARGIASTNNFQMSGVNAVVLIEGQSDVAKETQELRIVIAPEVNAGVASLLVATAINPAIGLGTFLAQLFLRQPLIEAATRELHVKGTWSDPLITEVKHVNKADAKKS
;
A
#
# COMPACT_ATOMS: atom_id res chain seq x y z
N MET A 1 23.66 -43.68 3.32
CA MET A 1 23.34 -42.80 4.46
C MET A 1 22.52 -41.63 3.94
N GLY A 2 21.24 -41.52 4.33
CA GLY A 2 20.41 -40.37 3.96
C GLY A 2 20.88 -39.11 4.70
N LYS A 3 20.97 -37.98 4.01
CA LYS A 3 21.19 -36.68 4.65
C LYS A 3 20.02 -36.45 5.61
N VAL A 4 20.32 -36.26 6.89
CA VAL A 4 19.33 -35.79 7.85
C VAL A 4 19.20 -34.29 7.61
N ASP A 5 18.13 -33.90 6.93
CA ASP A 5 17.80 -32.49 6.75
C ASP A 5 17.51 -31.90 8.14
N ARG A 6 18.29 -30.88 8.53
CA ARG A 6 18.13 -30.22 9.83
C ARG A 6 17.00 -29.19 9.70
N GLU A 7 15.80 -29.64 10.03
CA GLU A 7 14.61 -28.79 10.17
C GLU A 7 14.59 -28.15 11.57
N TRP A 8 14.59 -26.82 11.62
CA TRP A 8 14.35 -26.03 12.81
C TRP A 8 12.92 -25.51 12.79
N ARG A 9 12.11 -25.95 13.74
CA ARG A 9 10.74 -25.46 13.90
C ARG A 9 10.72 -24.27 14.85
N LEU A 10 10.27 -23.13 14.34
CA LEU A 10 10.00 -21.95 15.13
C LEU A 10 8.59 -22.06 15.71
N ASN A 11 8.50 -22.62 16.92
CA ASN A 11 7.22 -22.81 17.61
C ASN A 11 6.57 -21.48 18.00
N LYS A 12 7.39 -20.46 18.33
CA LYS A 12 6.92 -19.14 18.72
C LYS A 12 8.08 -18.14 18.68
N PHE A 13 7.87 -17.02 17.99
CA PHE A 13 8.75 -15.87 18.02
C PHE A 13 7.91 -14.63 18.26
N ASN A 14 8.13 -13.97 19.39
CA ASN A 14 7.38 -12.79 19.78
C ASN A 14 8.34 -11.63 20.02
N VAL A 15 8.04 -10.49 19.41
CA VAL A 15 8.69 -9.21 19.70
C VAL A 15 7.59 -8.26 20.14
N THR A 16 7.81 -7.54 21.24
CA THR A 16 6.81 -6.62 21.78
C THR A 16 7.50 -5.32 22.16
N THR A 17 6.95 -4.22 21.67
CA THR A 17 7.32 -2.85 22.00
C THR A 17 6.06 -2.12 22.48
N SER A 18 6.20 -0.85 22.88
CA SER A 18 5.05 0.00 23.20
C SER A 18 4.15 0.27 21.98
N GLU A 19 4.73 0.21 20.78
CA GLU A 19 4.10 0.56 19.51
C GLU A 19 3.45 -0.64 18.83
N ALA A 20 4.00 -1.85 19.01
CA ALA A 20 3.51 -3.04 18.32
C ALA A 20 3.86 -4.36 19.02
N LYS A 21 3.08 -5.39 18.69
CA LYS A 21 3.33 -6.78 19.05
C LYS A 21 3.41 -7.62 17.79
N PHE A 22 4.60 -8.11 17.51
CA PHE A 22 4.86 -9.11 16.47
C PHE A 22 4.84 -10.50 17.07
N SER A 23 4.13 -11.43 16.43
CA SER A 23 4.15 -12.86 16.73
C SER A 23 4.27 -13.65 15.44
N ALA A 24 5.16 -14.63 15.42
CA ALA A 24 5.36 -15.50 14.28
C ALA A 24 5.58 -16.95 14.70
N THR A 25 5.16 -17.86 13.83
CA THR A 25 5.49 -19.28 13.85
C THR A 25 6.05 -19.67 12.50
N GLY A 26 6.86 -20.72 12.42
CA GLY A 26 7.43 -21.06 11.14
C GLY A 26 8.41 -22.20 11.16
N VAL A 27 9.08 -22.37 10.03
CA VAL A 27 10.07 -23.41 9.83
C VAL A 27 11.27 -22.81 9.11
N TRP A 28 12.46 -23.12 9.60
CA TRP A 28 13.71 -22.84 8.95
C TRP A 28 14.44 -24.14 8.65
N MET A 29 14.73 -24.40 7.38
CA MET A 29 15.60 -25.50 6.98
C MET A 29 17.01 -24.93 6.86
N GLY A 30 17.99 -25.48 7.58
CA GLY A 30 19.33 -24.91 7.73
C GLY A 30 20.42 -25.53 6.85
N ASP A 31 20.04 -26.29 5.82
CA ASP A 31 20.98 -27.02 4.95
C ASP A 31 21.39 -26.23 3.69
N ALA A 32 21.90 -26.92 2.67
CA ALA A 32 22.33 -26.33 1.40
C ALA A 32 21.23 -25.52 0.68
N ASN A 33 19.96 -25.78 0.98
CA ASN A 33 18.79 -25.05 0.49
C ASN A 33 18.11 -24.29 1.62
N ALA A 34 18.89 -23.52 2.38
CA ALA A 34 18.36 -22.79 3.52
C ALA A 34 17.12 -21.97 3.12
N ASN A 35 16.01 -22.20 3.83
CA ASN A 35 14.73 -21.58 3.51
C ASN A 35 13.97 -21.32 4.80
N THR A 36 13.41 -20.12 4.90
CA THR A 36 12.58 -19.69 6.02
C THR A 36 11.15 -19.53 5.53
N ARG A 37 10.18 -20.05 6.29
CA ARG A 37 8.76 -19.76 6.12
C ARG A 37 8.20 -19.32 7.46
N LEU A 38 7.51 -18.18 7.47
CA LEU A 38 6.86 -17.61 8.64
C LEU A 38 5.39 -17.34 8.37
N ASP A 39 4.53 -17.82 9.25
CA ASP A 39 3.22 -17.27 9.52
C ASP A 39 3.40 -16.17 10.55
N PHE A 40 2.94 -14.96 10.28
CA PHE A 40 3.14 -13.83 11.17
C PHE A 40 1.85 -13.04 11.40
N LYS A 41 1.84 -12.35 12.53
CA LYS A 41 0.85 -11.36 12.93
C LYS A 41 1.56 -10.20 13.61
N LEU A 42 1.27 -8.99 13.18
CA LEU A 42 1.76 -7.75 13.72
C LEU A 42 0.57 -6.92 14.16
N ASP A 43 0.30 -6.89 15.46
CA ASP A 43 -0.68 -5.99 16.07
C ASP A 43 -0.01 -4.64 16.32
N ILE A 44 -0.55 -3.56 15.76
CA ILE A 44 0.04 -2.22 15.76
C ILE A 44 -0.84 -1.32 16.62
N SER A 45 -0.26 -0.74 17.67
CA SER A 45 -0.92 0.24 18.53
C SER A 45 -0.66 1.67 18.06
N ASP A 46 0.50 1.93 17.45
CA ASP A 46 0.86 3.22 16.87
C ASP A 46 1.79 3.01 15.66
N ALA A 47 1.26 3.18 14.45
CA ALA A 47 1.98 2.95 13.20
C ALA A 47 3.05 4.03 12.96
N GLY A 48 2.77 5.29 13.32
CA GLY A 48 3.73 6.38 13.25
C GLY A 48 4.98 6.12 14.07
N LYS A 49 4.79 5.81 15.37
CA LYS A 49 5.93 5.47 16.24
C LYS A 49 6.62 4.18 15.83
N LEU A 50 5.88 3.18 15.32
CA LEU A 50 6.49 1.96 14.78
C LEU A 50 7.42 2.28 13.61
N LEU A 51 6.99 3.14 12.69
CA LEU A 51 7.80 3.59 11.56
C LEU A 51 9.04 4.39 12.01
N ASP A 52 8.93 5.20 13.05
CA ASP A 52 10.08 5.91 13.65
C ASP A 52 11.18 4.93 14.09
N LEU A 53 10.82 3.75 14.63
CA LEU A 53 11.78 2.69 15.00
C LEU A 53 12.54 2.12 13.80
N PHE A 54 11.90 2.11 12.62
CA PHE A 54 12.52 1.70 11.36
C PHE A 54 13.24 2.85 10.63
N GLY A 55 13.37 4.02 11.27
CA GLY A 55 14.03 5.20 10.71
C GLY A 55 13.16 6.00 9.73
N ILE A 56 11.88 5.64 9.58
CA ILE A 56 10.88 6.31 8.76
C ILE A 56 10.22 7.39 9.62
N LYS A 57 10.98 8.44 9.91
CA LYS A 57 10.58 9.45 10.89
C LYS A 57 9.54 10.42 10.35
N GLU A 58 8.65 10.88 11.23
CA GLU A 58 7.76 12.03 11.00
C GLU A 58 6.92 11.93 9.71
N THR A 59 6.61 10.70 9.29
CA THR A 59 5.87 10.43 8.06
C THR A 59 4.40 10.10 8.33
N VAL A 60 4.12 9.47 9.47
CA VAL A 60 2.76 9.09 9.89
C VAL A 60 2.58 9.48 11.35
N LEU A 61 1.41 10.00 11.69
CA LEU A 61 0.94 10.23 13.05
C LEU A 61 -0.14 9.19 13.38
N GLY A 62 0.01 8.52 14.53
CA GLY A 62 -0.95 7.54 15.03
C GLY A 62 -1.09 6.33 14.10
N GLY A 63 -2.33 5.84 13.95
CA GLY A 63 -2.64 4.63 13.22
C GLY A 63 -2.55 3.39 14.12
N ALA A 64 -3.64 2.62 14.21
CA ALA A 64 -3.66 1.35 14.92
C ALA A 64 -4.26 0.28 14.02
N GLY A 65 -3.84 -0.96 14.16
CA GLY A 65 -4.36 -2.02 13.29
C GLY A 65 -3.54 -3.29 13.31
N ARG A 66 -3.54 -3.99 12.18
CA ARG A 66 -2.94 -5.30 12.04
C ARG A 66 -2.37 -5.53 10.65
N MET A 67 -1.26 -6.27 10.62
CA MET A 67 -0.79 -6.98 9.43
C MET A 67 -0.67 -8.46 9.76
N GLU A 68 -1.11 -9.34 8.88
CA GLU A 68 -0.95 -10.77 9.09
C GLU A 68 -0.86 -11.51 7.77
N GLY A 69 -0.15 -12.64 7.77
CA GLY A 69 0.05 -13.39 6.55
C GLY A 69 1.17 -14.40 6.64
N GLN A 70 1.59 -14.87 5.47
CA GLN A 70 2.63 -15.87 5.28
C GLN A 70 3.70 -15.32 4.36
N ILE A 71 4.95 -15.43 4.78
CA ILE A 71 6.13 -15.05 3.98
C ILE A 71 7.16 -16.17 4.01
N ALA A 72 7.88 -16.32 2.91
CA ALA A 72 8.99 -17.25 2.78
C ALA A 72 10.13 -16.63 1.97
N TRP A 73 11.36 -16.98 2.31
CA TRP A 73 12.55 -16.54 1.57
C TRP A 73 13.70 -17.54 1.75
N ARG A 74 14.62 -17.52 0.80
CA ARG A 74 15.86 -18.31 0.87
C ARG A 74 16.82 -17.67 1.87
N GLY A 75 17.31 -18.46 2.80
CA GLY A 75 18.28 -18.06 3.81
C GLY A 75 17.77 -18.15 5.24
N SER A 76 18.55 -17.57 6.15
CA SER A 76 18.26 -17.53 7.59
C SER A 76 17.10 -16.59 7.92
N PRO A 77 16.34 -16.86 9.00
CA PRO A 77 15.33 -15.95 9.53
C PRO A 77 15.85 -14.55 9.87
N LEU A 78 17.17 -14.41 10.11
CA LEU A 78 17.82 -13.15 10.46
C LEU A 78 18.38 -12.40 9.23
N SER A 79 18.38 -13.03 8.05
CA SER A 79 18.90 -12.46 6.81
C SER A 79 17.84 -12.55 5.72
N MET A 80 16.87 -11.63 5.75
CA MET A 80 15.82 -11.59 4.75
C MET A 80 16.42 -11.38 3.35
N ASN A 81 16.03 -12.23 2.40
CA ASN A 81 16.45 -12.13 1.01
C ASN A 81 15.26 -11.69 0.16
N TYR A 82 15.11 -10.38 -0.03
CA TYR A 82 14.00 -9.80 -0.79
C TYR A 82 13.81 -10.41 -2.18
N PRO A 83 14.86 -10.64 -3.01
CA PRO A 83 14.67 -11.21 -4.35
C PRO A 83 14.05 -12.61 -4.39
N SER A 84 14.21 -13.41 -3.32
CA SER A 84 13.59 -14.73 -3.22
C SER A 84 12.27 -14.74 -2.45
N MET A 85 11.87 -13.58 -1.89
CA MET A 85 10.71 -13.49 -1.03
C MET A 85 9.43 -13.83 -1.80
N THR A 86 8.59 -14.64 -1.18
CA THR A 86 7.28 -15.04 -1.71
C THR A 86 6.30 -15.12 -0.56
N GLY A 87 5.03 -14.80 -0.78
CA GLY A 87 4.04 -14.85 0.28
C GLY A 87 2.79 -14.06 -0.03
N GLN A 88 1.95 -13.91 0.98
CA GLN A 88 0.79 -13.06 0.95
C GLN A 88 0.48 -12.55 2.35
N PHE A 89 0.01 -11.32 2.46
CA PHE A 89 -0.44 -10.76 3.72
C PHE A 89 -1.52 -9.72 3.48
N ASN A 90 -2.37 -9.52 4.49
CA ASN A 90 -3.31 -8.42 4.51
C ASN A 90 -2.81 -7.30 5.42
N ILE A 91 -3.22 -6.08 5.08
CA ILE A 91 -3.03 -4.88 5.88
C ILE A 91 -4.40 -4.36 6.28
N ASN A 92 -4.55 -3.94 7.54
CA ASN A 92 -5.66 -3.11 7.99
C ASN A 92 -5.16 -2.15 9.08
N ILE A 93 -5.03 -0.88 8.75
CA ILE A 93 -4.64 0.19 9.67
C ILE A 93 -5.76 1.21 9.70
N GLU A 94 -6.11 1.71 10.88
CA GLU A 94 -7.21 2.64 11.09
C GLU A 94 -6.72 3.88 11.85
N LYS A 95 -7.39 5.01 11.61
CA LYS A 95 -7.23 6.25 12.38
C LYS A 95 -5.78 6.75 12.44
N GLY A 96 -5.20 7.05 11.28
CA GLY A 96 -3.87 7.64 11.18
C GLY A 96 -3.85 8.86 10.26
N GLN A 97 -2.69 9.49 10.16
CA GLN A 97 -2.50 10.67 9.31
C GLN A 97 -1.10 10.67 8.71
N PHE A 98 -1.02 10.77 7.38
CA PHE A 98 0.24 11.06 6.72
C PHE A 98 0.62 12.52 6.97
N LEU A 99 1.81 12.72 7.54
CA LEU A 99 2.35 14.04 7.82
C LEU A 99 2.96 14.65 6.55
N LYS A 100 3.00 15.98 6.51
CA LYS A 100 3.72 16.70 5.46
C LYS A 100 5.22 16.63 5.74
N SER A 101 5.93 15.74 5.06
CA SER A 101 7.40 15.66 5.16
C SER A 101 8.09 16.70 4.26
N ASP A 102 9.12 17.37 4.77
CA ASP A 102 10.05 18.18 3.98
C ASP A 102 11.05 17.26 3.25
N PRO A 103 11.43 17.51 1.97
CA PRO A 103 12.26 16.61 1.15
C PRO A 103 13.71 16.33 1.65
N GLY A 104 14.07 16.72 2.87
CA GLY A 104 15.46 16.92 3.29
C GLY A 104 16.09 15.88 4.21
N VAL A 105 15.34 14.99 4.88
CA VAL A 105 15.95 14.08 5.88
C VAL A 105 15.34 12.68 5.80
N GLY A 106 16.01 11.79 5.05
CA GLY A 106 15.68 10.37 4.97
C GLY A 106 15.56 9.87 3.54
N LYS A 107 16.68 9.42 2.97
CA LYS A 107 16.81 8.90 1.59
C LYS A 107 16.01 7.62 1.28
N LEU A 108 14.93 7.31 2.00
CA LEU A 108 14.17 6.06 1.80
C LEU A 108 12.64 6.22 1.73
N LEU A 109 12.09 7.43 1.56
CA LEU A 109 10.62 7.63 1.50
C LEU A 109 10.12 8.67 0.50
N SER A 110 10.87 8.97 -0.54
CA SER A 110 10.41 9.91 -1.60
C SER A 110 9.19 9.40 -2.41
N VAL A 111 8.59 8.27 -2.00
CA VAL A 111 7.31 7.71 -2.52
C VAL A 111 6.05 8.37 -1.95
N LEU A 112 6.16 9.27 -0.97
CA LEU A 112 5.04 10.19 -0.66
C LEU A 112 5.18 11.52 -1.39
N SER A 113 5.63 11.48 -2.65
CA SER A 113 5.50 12.55 -3.63
C SER A 113 4.04 12.83 -4.06
N MET A 114 3.08 12.72 -3.13
CA MET A 114 1.80 13.44 -3.25
C MET A 114 2.05 14.94 -3.45
N GLN A 115 3.18 15.48 -2.98
CA GLN A 115 3.56 16.87 -3.17
C GLN A 115 3.82 17.28 -4.63
N THR A 116 4.18 16.35 -5.51
CA THR A 116 4.37 16.63 -6.94
C THR A 116 3.07 16.53 -7.72
N ILE A 117 2.12 15.72 -7.24
CA ILE A 117 0.70 15.70 -7.69
C ILE A 117 0.04 17.06 -7.40
N MET A 118 0.31 17.66 -6.23
CA MET A 118 -0.35 18.88 -5.75
C MET A 118 -0.10 20.16 -6.56
N LYS A 119 1.05 20.30 -7.24
CA LYS A 119 1.41 21.58 -7.90
C LYS A 119 0.65 21.84 -9.22
N ARG A 120 0.00 20.83 -9.80
CA ARG A 120 -0.70 20.95 -11.10
C ARG A 120 -2.22 20.93 -10.99
N LEU A 121 -2.76 20.69 -9.79
CA LEU A 121 -4.20 20.71 -9.51
C LEU A 121 -4.61 22.11 -9.04
N THR A 122 -4.74 23.04 -9.97
CA THR A 122 -5.24 24.39 -9.70
C THR A 122 -6.76 24.33 -9.54
N PHE A 123 -7.28 24.01 -8.35
CA PHE A 123 -8.59 24.46 -7.83
C PHE A 123 -8.70 24.06 -6.35
N ASP A 124 -8.62 25.05 -5.46
CA ASP A 124 -9.09 25.10 -4.05
C ASP A 124 -8.88 23.95 -3.04
N PHE A 125 -7.78 23.20 -3.10
CA PHE A 125 -7.42 22.20 -2.07
C PHE A 125 -6.44 22.69 -0.99
N ARG A 126 -6.13 24.00 -0.92
CA ARG A 126 -5.02 24.49 -0.08
C ARG A 126 -5.25 24.32 1.42
N ASP A 127 -6.49 24.42 1.90
CA ASP A 127 -6.78 24.37 3.34
C ASP A 127 -6.85 22.95 3.91
N VAL A 128 -7.16 21.95 3.08
CA VAL A 128 -7.44 20.58 3.51
C VAL A 128 -6.15 19.76 3.74
N PHE A 129 -5.04 20.13 3.08
CA PHE A 129 -3.73 19.45 3.17
C PHE A 129 -2.69 20.24 3.98
N SER A 130 -3.10 21.31 4.64
CA SER A 130 -2.22 22.22 5.38
C SER A 130 -1.51 21.56 6.58
N SER A 131 -2.05 20.45 7.10
CA SER A 131 -1.52 19.68 8.24
C SER A 131 -1.20 18.20 7.95
N GLY A 132 -1.48 17.68 6.74
CA GLY A 132 -1.28 16.26 6.36
C GLY A 132 -2.51 15.66 5.66
N PHE A 133 -2.53 14.33 5.46
CA PHE A 133 -3.69 13.57 4.96
C PHE A 133 -4.16 12.55 6.01
N ALA A 134 -5.29 12.85 6.67
CA ALA A 134 -5.90 11.95 7.65
C ALA A 134 -6.72 10.86 6.95
N PHE A 135 -6.60 9.63 7.43
CA PHE A 135 -7.34 8.47 6.93
C PHE A 135 -8.11 7.77 8.05
N ASP A 136 -9.30 7.32 7.71
CA ASP A 136 -10.10 6.43 8.54
C ASP A 136 -9.55 5.01 8.52
N PHE A 137 -9.17 4.52 7.34
CA PHE A 137 -8.51 3.23 7.19
C PHE A 137 -7.60 3.15 5.96
N ILE A 138 -6.65 2.23 6.02
CA ILE A 138 -5.85 1.69 4.93
C ILE A 138 -6.01 0.17 4.97
N ARG A 139 -6.46 -0.44 3.88
CA ARG A 139 -6.71 -1.88 3.80
C ARG A 139 -6.31 -2.44 2.44
N GLY A 140 -5.90 -3.69 2.41
CA GLY A 140 -5.64 -4.39 1.15
C GLY A 140 -4.90 -5.69 1.36
N ASP A 141 -4.91 -6.51 0.32
CA ASP A 141 -4.14 -7.74 0.22
C ASP A 141 -2.91 -7.50 -0.66
N VAL A 142 -1.79 -8.05 -0.22
CA VAL A 142 -0.51 -7.97 -0.93
C VAL A 142 0.00 -9.38 -1.16
N ALA A 143 0.22 -9.73 -2.42
CA ALA A 143 0.95 -10.93 -2.80
C ALA A 143 2.41 -10.56 -3.09
N ILE A 144 3.36 -11.41 -2.73
CA ILE A 144 4.76 -11.26 -3.10
C ILE A 144 5.18 -12.48 -3.90
N ALA A 145 5.82 -12.26 -5.06
CA ALA A 145 6.43 -13.30 -5.86
C ALA A 145 7.83 -12.87 -6.29
N ARG A 146 8.86 -13.57 -5.78
CA ARG A 146 10.28 -13.28 -6.09
C ARG A 146 10.65 -11.81 -5.85
N GLY A 147 10.25 -11.28 -4.70
CA GLY A 147 10.53 -9.90 -4.30
C GLY A 147 9.67 -8.82 -4.97
N ILE A 148 8.74 -9.20 -5.85
CA ILE A 148 7.77 -8.29 -6.46
C ILE A 148 6.48 -8.38 -5.64
N ALA A 149 6.13 -7.31 -4.95
CA ALA A 149 4.86 -7.14 -4.28
C ALA A 149 3.79 -6.68 -5.27
N SER A 150 2.58 -7.21 -5.20
CA SER A 150 1.44 -6.78 -6.02
C SER A 150 0.15 -6.74 -5.23
N THR A 151 -0.74 -5.85 -5.63
CA THR A 151 -2.07 -5.67 -5.04
C THR A 151 -3.07 -5.24 -6.11
N ASN A 152 -4.33 -5.59 -5.92
CA ASN A 152 -5.45 -5.18 -6.78
C ASN A 152 -6.63 -4.59 -5.99
N ASN A 153 -6.51 -4.50 -4.67
CA ASN A 153 -7.57 -4.06 -3.77
C ASN A 153 -7.06 -3.17 -2.64
N PHE A 154 -5.88 -2.56 -2.81
CA PHE A 154 -5.38 -1.63 -1.82
C PHE A 154 -6.23 -0.36 -1.85
N GLN A 155 -6.74 0.02 -0.69
CA GLN A 155 -7.62 1.15 -0.54
C GLN A 155 -7.28 1.95 0.71
N MET A 156 -7.47 3.25 0.61
CA MET A 156 -7.37 4.18 1.72
C MET A 156 -8.58 5.10 1.69
N SER A 157 -9.33 5.13 2.78
CA SER A 157 -10.43 6.08 2.96
C SER A 157 -9.99 7.14 3.94
N GLY A 158 -10.13 8.41 3.57
CA GLY A 158 -9.92 9.53 4.46
C GLY A 158 -10.99 10.58 4.25
N VAL A 159 -11.06 11.54 5.17
CA VAL A 159 -12.18 12.50 5.36
C VAL A 159 -12.64 13.22 4.08
N ASN A 160 -11.74 13.37 3.10
CA ASN A 160 -12.00 14.16 1.90
C ASN A 160 -11.85 13.36 0.61
N ALA A 161 -11.32 12.13 0.68
CA ALA A 161 -11.02 11.34 -0.50
C ALA A 161 -10.88 9.85 -0.21
N VAL A 162 -11.33 9.05 -1.15
CA VAL A 162 -11.00 7.63 -1.27
C VAL A 162 -9.90 7.48 -2.31
N VAL A 163 -8.86 6.72 -1.95
CA VAL A 163 -7.74 6.37 -2.80
C VAL A 163 -7.74 4.87 -3.02
N LEU A 164 -7.77 4.43 -4.28
CA LEU A 164 -7.65 3.02 -4.67
C LEU A 164 -6.34 2.82 -5.42
N ILE A 165 -5.64 1.72 -5.15
CA ILE A 165 -4.33 1.40 -5.73
C ILE A 165 -4.34 -0.04 -6.24
N GLU A 166 -3.95 -0.22 -7.50
CA GLU A 166 -3.60 -1.52 -8.08
C GLU A 166 -2.22 -1.44 -8.73
N GLY A 167 -1.49 -2.56 -8.76
CA GLY A 167 -0.20 -2.63 -9.44
C GLY A 167 0.83 -3.42 -8.67
N GLN A 168 2.10 -3.08 -8.89
CA GLN A 168 3.23 -3.83 -8.35
C GLN A 168 4.40 -2.93 -7.95
N SER A 169 5.23 -3.45 -7.05
CA SER A 169 6.50 -2.85 -6.66
C SER A 169 7.58 -3.92 -6.49
N ASP A 170 8.72 -3.70 -7.13
CA ASP A 170 9.92 -4.52 -6.93
C ASP A 170 10.68 -3.95 -5.73
N VAL A 171 10.61 -4.68 -4.60
CA VAL A 171 11.20 -4.24 -3.33
C VAL A 171 12.74 -4.21 -3.41
N ALA A 172 13.34 -5.10 -4.19
CA ALA A 172 14.79 -5.19 -4.31
C ALA A 172 15.37 -4.08 -5.21
N LYS A 173 14.61 -3.65 -6.21
CA LYS A 173 15.01 -2.54 -7.11
C LYS A 173 14.46 -1.19 -6.69
N GLU A 174 13.61 -1.15 -5.66
CA GLU A 174 12.91 0.06 -5.21
C GLU A 174 12.17 0.73 -6.37
N THR A 175 11.51 -0.07 -7.22
CA THR A 175 10.72 0.41 -8.36
C THR A 175 9.26 0.05 -8.22
N GLN A 176 8.42 0.79 -8.93
CA GLN A 176 6.98 0.64 -8.87
C GLN A 176 6.32 0.91 -10.22
N GLU A 177 5.18 0.25 -10.41
CA GLU A 177 4.21 0.54 -11.45
C GLU A 177 2.82 0.42 -10.82
N LEU A 178 2.25 1.56 -10.47
CA LEU A 178 1.00 1.65 -9.72
C LEU A 178 0.00 2.48 -10.50
N ARG A 179 -1.25 2.02 -10.53
CA ARG A 179 -2.39 2.82 -10.94
C ARG A 179 -3.11 3.26 -9.68
N ILE A 180 -3.27 4.57 -9.54
CA ILE A 180 -3.85 5.21 -8.37
C ILE A 180 -5.09 5.98 -8.81
N VAL A 181 -6.20 5.74 -8.13
CA VAL A 181 -7.47 6.41 -8.38
C VAL A 181 -7.79 7.22 -7.15
N ILE A 182 -8.01 8.52 -7.31
CA ILE A 182 -8.33 9.44 -6.24
C ILE A 182 -9.71 10.02 -6.55
N ALA A 183 -10.69 9.71 -5.70
CA ALA A 183 -12.04 10.23 -5.82
C ALA A 183 -12.41 11.01 -4.55
N PRO A 184 -12.98 12.22 -4.66
CA PRO A 184 -13.36 13.00 -3.49
C PRO A 184 -14.52 12.34 -2.77
N GLU A 185 -14.51 12.45 -1.44
CA GLU A 185 -15.60 11.99 -0.59
C GLU A 185 -16.73 13.04 -0.60
N VAL A 186 -17.49 13.09 -1.69
CA VAL A 186 -18.61 14.06 -1.88
C VAL A 186 -19.93 13.57 -1.29
N ASN A 187 -20.11 12.26 -1.15
CA ASN A 187 -21.26 11.65 -0.48
C ASN A 187 -20.92 10.22 0.02
N ALA A 188 -21.62 9.78 1.07
CA ALA A 188 -21.40 8.46 1.67
C ALA A 188 -21.74 7.30 0.70
N GLY A 189 -22.65 7.51 -0.26
CA GLY A 189 -23.08 6.48 -1.21
C GLY A 189 -22.00 6.10 -2.22
N VAL A 190 -21.27 7.08 -2.75
CA VAL A 190 -20.17 6.88 -3.71
C VAL A 190 -18.95 6.29 -3.02
N ALA A 191 -18.60 6.80 -1.83
CA ALA A 191 -17.53 6.22 -1.02
C ALA A 191 -17.81 4.75 -0.72
N SER A 192 -19.05 4.42 -0.32
CA SER A 192 -19.47 3.04 -0.07
C SER A 192 -19.34 2.15 -1.31
N LEU A 193 -19.69 2.66 -2.50
CA LEU A 193 -19.55 1.91 -3.75
C LEU A 193 -18.07 1.62 -4.07
N LEU A 194 -17.19 2.63 -3.98
CA LEU A 194 -15.76 2.49 -4.24
C LEU A 194 -15.09 1.51 -3.26
N VAL A 195 -15.43 1.61 -1.97
CA VAL A 195 -14.91 0.75 -0.92
C VAL A 195 -15.43 -0.69 -1.05
N ALA A 196 -16.72 -0.87 -1.35
CA ALA A 196 -17.31 -2.21 -1.48
C ALA A 196 -16.75 -2.99 -2.67
N THR A 197 -16.41 -2.33 -3.78
CA THR A 197 -15.87 -3.00 -4.96
C THR A 197 -14.40 -3.36 -4.84
N ALA A 198 -13.62 -2.60 -4.07
CA ALA A 198 -12.26 -2.99 -3.73
C ALA A 198 -12.23 -4.32 -2.94
N ILE A 199 -13.30 -4.70 -2.24
CA ILE A 199 -13.38 -6.01 -1.56
C ILE A 199 -13.44 -7.19 -2.56
N ASN A 200 -13.82 -6.97 -3.83
CA ASN A 200 -13.92 -8.03 -4.84
C ASN A 200 -12.74 -7.99 -5.84
N PRO A 201 -11.62 -8.68 -5.56
CA PRO A 201 -10.41 -8.65 -6.39
C PRO A 201 -10.59 -9.24 -7.80
N ALA A 202 -11.72 -9.90 -8.10
CA ALA A 202 -12.00 -10.44 -9.43
C ALA A 202 -12.27 -9.35 -10.48
N ILE A 203 -12.60 -8.12 -10.04
CA ILE A 203 -12.88 -6.99 -10.93
C ILE A 203 -11.75 -5.97 -10.76
N GLY A 204 -10.88 -5.83 -11.76
CA GLY A 204 -9.82 -4.81 -11.74
C GLY A 204 -10.37 -3.39 -11.76
N LEU A 205 -9.58 -2.40 -11.28
CA LEU A 205 -10.05 -1.01 -11.11
C LEU A 205 -10.54 -0.42 -12.42
N GLY A 206 -9.93 -0.74 -13.56
CA GLY A 206 -10.31 -0.19 -14.86
C GLY A 206 -11.73 -0.55 -15.30
N THR A 207 -12.12 -1.83 -15.17
CA THR A 207 -13.46 -2.28 -15.53
C THR A 207 -14.50 -1.69 -14.57
N PHE A 208 -14.18 -1.65 -13.29
CA PHE A 208 -15.06 -1.06 -12.28
C PHE A 208 -15.31 0.42 -12.53
N LEU A 209 -14.25 1.22 -12.74
CA LEU A 209 -14.37 2.65 -13.01
C LEU A 209 -15.14 2.92 -14.31
N ALA A 210 -14.90 2.14 -15.36
CA ALA A 210 -15.67 2.28 -16.60
C ALA A 210 -17.18 2.11 -16.35
N GLN A 211 -17.58 1.14 -15.53
CA GLN A 211 -18.99 0.94 -15.17
C GLN A 211 -19.53 2.06 -14.27
N LEU A 212 -18.73 2.53 -13.31
CA LEU A 212 -19.11 3.61 -12.41
C LEU A 212 -19.34 4.92 -13.16
N PHE A 213 -18.40 5.30 -14.03
CA PHE A 213 -18.47 6.55 -14.79
C PHE A 213 -19.62 6.56 -15.79
N LEU A 214 -19.94 5.40 -16.40
CA LEU A 214 -21.14 5.26 -17.23
C LEU A 214 -22.44 5.54 -16.45
N ARG A 215 -22.48 5.19 -15.15
CA ARG A 215 -23.65 5.40 -14.29
C ARG A 215 -23.65 6.79 -13.63
N GLN A 216 -22.47 7.37 -13.38
CA GLN A 216 -22.30 8.58 -12.57
C GLN A 216 -21.24 9.52 -13.18
N PRO A 217 -21.56 10.26 -14.27
CA PRO A 217 -20.61 11.13 -14.98
C PRO A 217 -20.03 12.27 -14.13
N LEU A 218 -20.76 12.72 -13.11
CA LEU A 218 -20.26 13.74 -12.18
C LEU A 218 -19.06 13.24 -11.37
N ILE A 219 -19.01 11.94 -11.07
CA ILE A 219 -17.90 11.33 -10.34
C ILE A 219 -16.67 11.21 -11.24
N GLU A 220 -16.86 10.90 -12.53
CA GLU A 220 -15.78 10.87 -13.51
C GLU A 220 -15.06 12.22 -13.56
N ALA A 221 -15.80 13.33 -13.62
CA ALA A 221 -15.23 14.68 -13.65
C ALA A 221 -14.41 15.02 -12.39
N ALA A 222 -14.78 14.44 -11.25
CA ALA A 222 -14.15 14.67 -9.96
C ALA A 222 -13.04 13.64 -9.63
N THR A 223 -13.01 12.51 -10.33
CA THR A 223 -12.03 11.44 -10.12
C THR A 223 -10.74 11.76 -10.88
N ARG A 224 -9.60 11.42 -10.28
CA ARG A 224 -8.29 11.51 -10.91
C ARG A 224 -7.66 10.12 -10.95
N GLU A 225 -7.26 9.70 -12.14
CA GLU A 225 -6.54 8.46 -12.35
C GLU A 225 -5.08 8.79 -12.70
N LEU A 226 -4.15 8.22 -11.94
CA LEU A 226 -2.73 8.42 -12.07
C LEU A 226 -2.05 7.10 -12.34
N HIS A 227 -1.07 7.12 -13.24
CA HIS A 227 -0.11 6.04 -13.42
C HIS A 227 1.23 6.51 -12.88
N VAL A 228 1.75 5.78 -11.90
CA VAL A 228 3.01 6.07 -11.21
C VAL A 228 4.01 4.98 -11.58
N LYS A 229 5.13 5.37 -12.17
CA LYS A 229 6.20 4.48 -12.61
C LYS A 229 7.55 4.93 -12.09
N GLY A 230 8.56 4.06 -12.18
CA GLY A 230 9.95 4.42 -11.90
C GLY A 230 10.38 4.06 -10.50
N THR A 231 11.38 4.77 -9.98
CA THR A 231 11.92 4.47 -8.65
C THR A 231 11.05 5.08 -7.56
N TRP A 232 11.15 4.53 -6.36
CA TRP A 232 10.60 5.12 -5.14
C TRP A 232 11.12 6.53 -4.91
N SER A 233 12.39 6.78 -5.22
CA SER A 233 13.01 8.07 -5.03
C SER A 233 12.63 9.13 -6.06
N ASP A 234 12.36 8.69 -7.29
CA ASP A 234 12.08 9.54 -8.45
C ASP A 234 10.97 8.91 -9.29
N PRO A 235 9.69 9.07 -8.86
CA PRO A 235 8.56 8.51 -9.57
C PRO A 235 8.13 9.41 -10.73
N LEU A 236 7.90 8.80 -11.89
CA LEU A 236 7.22 9.40 -13.03
C LEU A 236 5.71 9.27 -12.84
N ILE A 237 5.02 10.39 -12.76
CA ILE A 237 3.57 10.44 -12.56
C ILE A 237 2.91 10.96 -13.84
N THR A 238 2.01 10.17 -14.42
CA THR A 238 1.21 10.55 -15.58
C THR A 238 -0.27 10.42 -15.26
N GLU A 239 -1.04 11.48 -15.50
CA GLU A 239 -2.49 11.46 -15.35
C GLU A 239 -3.15 10.82 -16.58
N VAL A 240 -4.07 9.88 -16.33
CA VAL A 240 -4.86 9.24 -17.37
C VAL A 240 -6.05 10.14 -17.69
N LYS A 241 -6.09 10.64 -18.94
CA LYS A 241 -7.20 11.47 -19.40
C LYS A 241 -8.38 10.60 -19.79
N HIS A 242 -9.50 10.74 -19.08
CA HIS A 242 -10.78 10.20 -19.52
C HIS A 242 -11.43 11.18 -20.50
N VAL A 243 -11.66 10.74 -21.74
CA VAL A 243 -12.38 11.55 -22.74
C VAL A 243 -13.87 11.37 -22.49
N ASN A 244 -14.52 12.45 -22.07
CA ASN A 244 -15.95 12.44 -21.79
C ASN A 244 -16.73 12.20 -23.10
N LYS A 245 -17.56 11.15 -23.16
CA LYS A 245 -18.39 10.84 -24.35
C LYS A 245 -19.41 11.93 -24.68
N ALA A 246 -19.69 12.84 -23.76
CA ALA A 246 -20.53 14.01 -24.02
C ALA A 246 -19.89 15.01 -25.00
N ASP A 247 -18.56 15.12 -25.02
CA ASP A 247 -17.82 16.02 -25.92
C ASP A 247 -17.64 15.42 -27.31
N ALA A 248 -17.62 14.09 -27.42
CA ALA A 248 -17.50 13.35 -28.68
C ALA A 248 -18.74 13.44 -29.60
N LYS A 249 -19.87 13.98 -29.11
CA LYS A 249 -21.10 14.18 -29.90
C LYS A 249 -21.28 15.61 -30.42
N LYS A 250 -20.31 16.51 -30.19
CA LYS A 250 -20.33 17.90 -30.69
C LYS A 250 -19.30 18.19 -31.80
N SER A 251 -18.61 17.17 -32.30
CA SER A 251 -17.73 17.27 -33.47
C SER A 251 -18.32 16.59 -34.68
#